data_AF-A0A2E1IUB4-F1
#
_entry.id   AF-A0A2E1IUB4-F1
#
_cell.length_a   1.000
_cell.length_b   1.000
_cell.length_c   1.000
_cell.angle_alpha   90.00
_cell.angle_beta   90.00
_cell.angle_gamma   90.00
#
_symmetry.space_group_name_H-M   'P 1'
#
loop_
_entity.id
_entity.type
_entity.pdbx_description
1 polymer ?
#
loop_
_entity_poly.entity_id
_entity_poly.type
_entity_poly.pdbx_seq_one_letter_code
_entity_poly.pdbx_strand_id
1 'polypeptide(L)'
;MDPENWVELNRTKVPGFRVHGIAWAEQEGMIWAADTAMGIVSRIRLSDSRIYDVFRVPETVEVHGMTIKDNILWYCDDRRPIGTLIVDMNPDF
;
A
#
# COMPACT_ATOMS: atom_id res chain seq x y z
N MET A 1 4.29 -16.76 -0.33
CA MET A 1 4.20 -17.86 -1.31
C MET A 1 5.58 -18.44 -1.47
N ASP A 2 5.71 -19.75 -1.50
CA ASP A 2 6.97 -20.40 -1.85
C ASP A 2 7.24 -20.17 -3.34
N PRO A 3 8.37 -19.55 -3.72
CA PRO A 3 8.65 -19.22 -5.12
C PRO A 3 8.95 -20.45 -5.99
N GLU A 4 9.30 -21.60 -5.40
CA GLU A 4 9.68 -22.80 -6.16
C GLU A 4 8.45 -23.61 -6.59
N ASN A 5 7.47 -23.73 -5.71
CA ASN A 5 6.31 -24.64 -5.89
C ASN A 5 4.95 -23.91 -5.80
N TRP A 6 4.95 -22.59 -5.62
CA TRP A 6 3.76 -21.74 -5.57
C TRP A 6 2.80 -22.04 -4.41
N VAL A 7 3.28 -22.72 -3.36
CA VAL A 7 2.48 -23.02 -2.17
C VAL A 7 2.26 -21.76 -1.34
N GLU A 8 1.03 -21.56 -0.87
CA GLU A 8 0.73 -20.50 0.08
C GLU A 8 1.38 -20.81 1.44
N LEU A 9 2.37 -20.01 1.83
CA LEU A 9 3.05 -20.15 3.12
C LEU A 9 2.34 -19.38 4.25
N ASN A 10 1.67 -18.28 3.91
CA ASN A 10 1.02 -17.41 4.89
C ASN A 10 -0.04 -16.54 4.22
N ARG A 11 -0.98 -16.03 5.03
CA ARG A 11 -2.01 -15.07 4.66
C ARG A 11 -2.24 -14.05 5.76
N THR A 12 -2.50 -12.82 5.36
CA THR A 12 -2.78 -11.70 6.26
C THR A 12 -4.04 -10.98 5.77
N LYS A 13 -4.87 -10.50 6.70
CA LYS A 13 -6.01 -9.66 6.35
C LYS A 13 -5.52 -8.24 6.07
N VAL A 14 -6.01 -7.64 5.00
CA VAL A 14 -5.73 -6.24 4.65
C VAL A 14 -7.01 -5.45 4.85
N PRO A 15 -6.97 -4.23 5.42
CA PRO A 15 -8.15 -3.40 5.57
C PRO A 15 -8.70 -2.97 4.20
N GLY A 16 -10.00 -2.72 4.16
CA GLY A 16 -10.68 -2.19 2.97
C GLY A 16 -11.58 -3.18 2.26
N PHE A 17 -12.22 -2.70 1.20
CA PHE A 17 -13.21 -3.46 0.42
C PHE A 17 -12.70 -3.86 -0.97
N ARG A 18 -11.86 -3.03 -1.61
CA ARG A 18 -11.38 -3.22 -2.99
C ARG A 18 -9.87 -3.01 -3.06
N VAL A 19 -9.14 -3.95 -2.47
CA VAL A 19 -7.67 -3.92 -2.34
C VAL A 19 -7.00 -4.27 -3.67
N HIS A 20 -6.22 -3.34 -4.23
CA HIS A 20 -5.68 -3.48 -5.60
C HIS A 20 -4.16 -3.34 -5.71
N GLY A 21 -3.49 -2.68 -4.77
CA GLY A 21 -2.04 -2.46 -4.82
C GLY A 21 -1.38 -2.75 -3.49
N ILE A 22 -0.17 -3.33 -3.56
CA ILE A 22 0.68 -3.56 -2.40
C ILE A 22 2.13 -3.16 -2.72
N ALA A 23 2.85 -2.67 -1.72
CA ALA A 23 4.30 -2.48 -1.77
C ALA A 23 4.91 -2.78 -0.42
N TRP A 24 6.13 -3.31 -0.39
CA TRP A 24 6.87 -3.49 0.85
C TRP A 24 7.22 -2.14 1.46
N ALA A 25 6.95 -1.98 2.76
CA ALA A 25 7.49 -0.85 3.50
C ALA A 25 8.97 -1.08 3.81
N GLU A 26 9.69 -0.01 4.16
CA GLU A 26 11.08 -0.13 4.62
C GLU A 26 11.19 -0.94 5.91
N GLN A 27 10.19 -0.84 6.79
CA GLN A 27 10.14 -1.59 8.04
C GLN A 27 9.80 -3.06 7.79
N GLU A 28 10.63 -3.96 8.31
CA GLU A 28 10.44 -5.41 8.19
C GLU A 28 9.06 -5.83 8.72
N GLY A 29 8.41 -6.74 7.98
CA GLY A 29 7.09 -7.26 8.33
C GLY A 29 5.96 -6.25 8.13
N MET A 30 6.20 -5.14 7.44
CA MET A 30 5.17 -4.16 7.09
C MET A 30 5.02 -4.00 5.57
N ILE A 31 3.79 -3.68 5.15
CA ILE A 31 3.46 -3.35 3.76
C ILE A 31 2.59 -2.09 3.71
N TRP A 32 2.60 -1.43 2.57
CA TRP A 32 1.57 -0.48 2.16
C TRP A 32 0.54 -1.20 1.30
N ALA A 33 -0.74 -0.92 1.52
CA ALA A 33 -1.83 -1.50 0.74
C ALA A 33 -2.87 -0.43 0.36
N ALA A 34 -3.25 -0.40 -0.92
CA ALA A 34 -4.31 0.48 -1.43
C ALA A 34 -5.68 -0.18 -1.33
N ASP A 35 -6.66 0.57 -0.81
CA ASP A 35 -8.08 0.29 -1.02
C ASP A 35 -8.68 1.33 -1.97
N THR A 36 -9.01 0.88 -3.17
CA THR A 36 -9.57 1.72 -4.23
C THR A 36 -10.94 2.26 -3.87
N ALA A 37 -11.76 1.47 -3.16
CA ALA A 37 -13.12 1.88 -2.81
C ALA A 37 -13.12 3.05 -1.82
N MET A 38 -12.12 3.09 -0.94
CA MET A 38 -11.98 4.12 0.09
C MET A 38 -11.02 5.24 -0.31
N GLY A 39 -10.25 5.08 -1.40
CA GLY A 39 -9.25 6.05 -1.83
C GLY A 39 -8.14 6.23 -0.79
N ILE A 40 -7.68 5.13 -0.18
CA ILE A 40 -6.66 5.17 0.87
C ILE A 40 -5.49 4.23 0.59
N VAL A 41 -4.34 4.56 1.14
CA VAL A 41 -3.15 3.70 1.17
C VAL A 41 -2.69 3.55 2.63
N SER A 42 -2.73 2.34 3.16
CA SER A 42 -2.51 2.07 4.59
C SER A 42 -1.23 1.27 4.82
N ARG A 43 -0.40 1.69 5.77
CA ARG A 43 0.74 0.90 6.25
C ARG A 43 0.26 -0.08 7.32
N ILE A 44 0.44 -1.37 7.07
CA ILE A 44 0.01 -2.43 7.97
C ILE A 44 1.16 -3.35 8.37
N ARG A 45 1.06 -3.92 9.57
CA ARG A 45 1.92 -5.02 10.01
C ARG A 45 1.33 -6.36 9.60
N LEU A 46 2.15 -7.23 9.02
CA LEU A 46 1.71 -8.51 8.49
C LEU A 46 1.28 -9.52 9.56
N SER A 47 1.88 -9.48 10.75
CA SER A 47 1.62 -10.47 11.81
C SER A 47 0.22 -10.40 12.41
N ASP A 48 -0.38 -9.21 12.45
CA ASP A 48 -1.64 -8.94 13.15
C ASP A 48 -2.60 -8.00 12.38
N SER A 49 -2.23 -7.58 11.16
CA SER A 49 -3.01 -6.64 10.33
C SER A 49 -3.20 -5.25 10.95
N ARG A 50 -2.41 -4.89 11.97
CA ARG A 50 -2.51 -3.57 12.62
C ARG A 50 -2.11 -2.47 11.65
N ILE A 51 -2.94 -1.44 11.56
CA ILE A 51 -2.70 -0.22 10.77
C ILE A 51 -1.89 0.76 11.60
N TYR A 52 -0.83 1.32 11.01
CA TYR A 52 0.02 2.35 11.62
C TYR A 52 -0.23 3.73 11.02
N ASP A 53 -0.35 3.80 9.70
CA ASP A 53 -0.48 5.06 8.96
C ASP A 53 -1.44 4.89 7.81
N VAL A 54 -2.07 5.99 7.39
CA VAL A 54 -3.00 6.02 6.27
C VAL A 54 -2.82 7.33 5.51
N PHE A 55 -2.59 7.22 4.22
CA PHE A 55 -2.78 8.32 3.28
C PHE A 55 -4.18 8.28 2.70
N ARG A 56 -4.79 9.47 2.56
CA ARG A 56 -5.97 9.66 1.72
C ARG A 56 -5.50 10.26 0.40
N VAL A 57 -5.80 9.61 -0.72
CA VAL A 57 -5.58 10.23 -2.04
C VAL A 57 -6.68 11.24 -2.32
N PRO A 58 -6.45 12.25 -3.18
CA PRO A 58 -7.47 13.22 -3.56
C PRO A 58 -8.76 12.54 -4.05
N GLU A 59 -9.88 13.25 -3.88
CA GLU A 59 -11.18 12.74 -4.34
C GLU A 59 -11.13 12.36 -5.82
N THR A 60 -11.91 11.33 -6.18
CA THR A 60 -12.03 10.75 -7.52
C THR A 60 -10.80 10.01 -8.06
N VAL A 61 -9.68 9.94 -7.33
CA VAL A 61 -8.53 9.09 -7.69
C VAL A 61 -8.88 7.63 -7.37
N GLU A 62 -8.76 6.73 -8.34
CA GLU A 62 -8.89 5.30 -8.12
C GLU A 62 -7.50 4.67 -7.98
N VAL A 63 -6.94 4.67 -6.77
CA VAL A 63 -5.61 4.10 -6.50
C VAL A 63 -5.57 2.59 -6.76
N HIS A 64 -4.61 2.13 -7.58
CA HIS A 64 -4.44 0.72 -7.96
C HIS A 64 -3.02 0.22 -7.62
N GLY A 65 -2.32 -0.35 -8.60
CA GLY A 65 -0.98 -0.89 -8.46
C GLY A 65 0.00 0.18 -7.96
N MET A 66 0.96 -0.26 -7.16
CA MET A 66 1.92 0.62 -6.51
C MET A 66 3.29 -0.02 -6.39
N THR A 67 4.30 0.82 -6.20
CA THR A 67 5.66 0.42 -5.84
C THR A 67 6.29 1.53 -5.01
N ILE A 68 7.38 1.23 -4.31
CA ILE A 68 8.15 2.22 -3.56
C ILE A 68 9.57 2.25 -4.09
N LYS A 69 10.10 3.45 -4.31
CA LYS A 69 11.49 3.70 -4.65
C LYS A 69 11.93 4.99 -4.00
N ASP A 70 13.09 4.99 -3.35
CA ASP A 70 13.70 6.18 -2.74
C ASP A 70 12.73 6.92 -1.78
N ASN A 71 12.03 6.17 -0.93
CA ASN A 71 10.99 6.67 0.01
C ASN A 71 9.79 7.37 -0.64
N ILE A 72 9.61 7.22 -1.96
CA ILE A 72 8.45 7.68 -2.70
C ILE A 72 7.63 6.46 -3.11
N LEU A 73 6.37 6.44 -2.65
CA LEU A 73 5.38 5.49 -3.15
C LEU A 73 4.76 6.06 -4.42
N TRP A 74 4.90 5.30 -5.50
CA TRP A 74 4.31 5.57 -6.80
C TRP A 74 3.06 4.71 -6.94
N TYR A 75 1.96 5.30 -7.39
CA TYR A 75 0.72 4.56 -7.63
C TYR A 75 0.08 4.92 -8.96
N CYS A 76 -0.60 3.94 -9.56
CA CYS A 76 -1.43 4.16 -10.74
C CYS A 76 -2.85 4.60 -10.33
N ASP A 77 -3.44 5.52 -11.10
CA ASP A 77 -4.89 5.78 -11.12
C ASP A 77 -5.46 5.12 -12.39
N ASP A 78 -6.65 4.53 -12.30
CA ASP A 78 -7.34 3.91 -13.45
C ASP A 78 -7.70 4.94 -14.53
N ARG A 79 -7.75 6.24 -14.17
CA ARG A 79 -8.25 7.31 -15.04
C ARG A 79 -7.31 8.50 -15.23
N ARG A 80 -6.16 8.52 -14.56
CA ARG A 80 -5.29 9.71 -14.47
C ARG A 80 -3.79 9.35 -14.48
N PRO A 81 -2.89 10.34 -14.55
CA PRO A 81 -1.45 10.13 -14.43
C PRO A 81 -1.05 9.47 -13.10
N ILE A 82 0.17 8.95 -13.07
CA ILE A 82 0.81 8.37 -11.89
C ILE A 82 0.88 9.41 -10.76
N GLY A 83 0.49 9.01 -9.56
CA GLY A 83 0.61 9.82 -8.35
C GLY A 83 1.77 9.38 -7.46
N THR A 84 2.12 10.24 -6.51
CA THR A 84 3.21 9.98 -5.54
C THR A 84 2.80 10.32 -4.11
N LEU A 85 3.35 9.59 -3.15
CA LEU A 85 3.23 9.83 -1.70
C LEU A 85 4.63 9.67 -1.07
N ILE A 86 5.01 10.56 -0.15
CA ILE A 86 6.27 10.46 0.60
C ILE A 86 6.02 9.59 1.84
N VAL A 87 6.63 8.42 1.92
CA VAL A 87 6.27 7.40 2.94
C VAL A 87 7.09 7.46 4.23
N ASP A 88 8.12 8.31 4.28
CA ASP A 88 8.91 8.47 5.51
C ASP A 88 8.11 9.16 6.62
N MET A 89 7.04 9.89 6.25
CA MET A 89 6.13 10.62 7.14
C MET A 89 6.87 11.59 8.08
N ASN A 90 8.09 11.98 7.71
CA ASN A 90 8.83 12.99 8.43
C ASN A 90 8.19 14.35 8.10
N PRO A 91 7.83 15.14 9.10
CA PRO A 91 7.24 16.44 8.83
C PRO A 91 8.30 17.44 8.34
N ASP A 92 7.94 18.24 7.34
CA ASP A 92 8.83 19.20 6.65
C ASP A 92 8.98 20.56 7.38
N PHE A 93 8.92 20.59 8.71
CA PHE A 93 8.99 21.85 9.49
C PHE A 93 10.38 22.19 10.04
#